data_AF-A0A926UQ30-F1
#
_entry.id   AF-A0A926UQ30-F1
#
_cell.length_a   1.000
_cell.length_b   1.000
_cell.length_c   1.000
_cell.angle_alpha   90.00
_cell.angle_beta   90.00
_cell.angle_gamma   90.00
#
_symmetry.space_group_name_H-M   'P 1'
#
loop_
_entity.id
_entity.type
_entity.pdbx_description
1 polymer ?
#
loop_
_entity_poly.entity_id
_entity_poly.type
_entity_poly.pdbx_seq_one_letter_code
_entity_poly.pdbx_strand_id
1 'polypeptide(L)'
;MSDLKRIDTNAYVTVQGQYAVVNEGAGYAIINIQTKQIVARNISSFLDCAKTLEYIVGKDEYQDLIQHSTSNENPPQIQLTKFGVKPDVQRLIEIYAPATVRVEKKVHWNRSRYKCYDVSGNFLGRVKGKQGDRYWEDRSGNKHY
;
A
#
# COMPACT_ATOMS: atom_id res chain seq x y z
N MET A 1 0.52 -20.28 -20.21
CA MET A 1 -0.73 -19.67 -20.69
C MET A 1 -1.78 -19.92 -19.63
N SER A 2 -2.26 -18.89 -18.94
CA SER A 2 -3.32 -19.04 -17.93
C SER A 2 -4.63 -18.60 -18.55
N ASP A 3 -5.44 -19.57 -18.96
CA ASP A 3 -6.82 -19.35 -19.42
C ASP A 3 -7.68 -18.88 -18.25
N LEU A 4 -7.77 -17.56 -18.09
CA LEU A 4 -8.65 -16.90 -17.12
C LEU A 4 -10.11 -17.06 -17.59
N LYS A 5 -10.86 -17.94 -16.90
CA LYS A 5 -12.28 -18.20 -17.17
C LYS A 5 -13.13 -16.97 -16.86
N ARG A 6 -13.96 -16.54 -17.82
CA ARG A 6 -14.98 -15.49 -17.64
C ARG A 6 -16.20 -16.04 -16.90
N ILE A 7 -16.78 -15.22 -16.02
CA ILE A 7 -18.03 -15.54 -15.30
C ILE A 7 -19.15 -14.64 -15.83
N ASP A 8 -20.21 -15.26 -16.37
CA ASP A 8 -21.37 -14.56 -16.91
C ASP A 8 -22.47 -14.42 -15.85
N THR A 9 -22.17 -13.68 -14.79
CA THR A 9 -23.09 -13.49 -13.65
C THR A 9 -23.19 -12.01 -13.32
N ASN A 10 -24.43 -11.53 -13.13
CA ASN A 10 -24.76 -10.16 -12.70
C ASN A 10 -25.23 -10.09 -11.24
N ALA A 11 -25.25 -11.23 -10.53
CA ALA A 11 -25.60 -11.31 -9.12
C ALA A 11 -24.33 -11.10 -8.27
N TYR A 12 -24.13 -9.85 -7.83
CA TYR A 12 -23.00 -9.47 -6.99
C TYR A 12 -23.42 -9.36 -5.53
N VAL A 13 -22.60 -9.91 -4.64
CA VAL A 13 -22.78 -9.81 -3.19
C VAL A 13 -22.42 -8.41 -2.70
N THR A 14 -21.35 -7.84 -3.26
CA THR A 14 -20.96 -6.44 -3.04
C THR A 14 -20.13 -5.94 -4.21
N VAL A 15 -20.11 -4.62 -4.39
CA VAL A 15 -19.41 -3.92 -5.48
C VAL A 15 -18.59 -2.79 -4.88
N GLN A 16 -17.32 -2.70 -5.27
CA GLN A 16 -16.45 -1.59 -4.91
C GLN A 16 -15.59 -1.21 -6.11
N GLY A 17 -15.75 0.03 -6.58
CA GLY A 17 -15.14 0.49 -7.84
C GLY A 17 -15.55 -0.40 -9.01
N GLN A 18 -14.57 -0.85 -9.80
CA GLN A 18 -14.79 -1.74 -10.95
C GLN A 18 -14.82 -3.23 -10.60
N TYR A 19 -14.80 -3.58 -9.32
CA TYR A 19 -14.75 -4.97 -8.87
C TYR A 19 -16.00 -5.37 -8.09
N ALA A 20 -16.39 -6.63 -8.24
CA ALA A 20 -17.52 -7.23 -7.56
C ALA A 20 -17.13 -8.53 -6.88
N VAL A 21 -17.79 -8.83 -5.76
CA VAL A 21 -17.75 -10.15 -5.13
C VAL A 21 -18.92 -10.98 -5.63
N VAL A 22 -18.66 -12.21 -6.02
CA VAL A 22 -19.66 -13.22 -6.38
C VAL A 22 -19.58 -14.35 -5.36
N ASN A 23 -20.73 -14.86 -4.93
CA ASN A 23 -20.81 -16.09 -4.14
C ASN A 23 -20.96 -17.27 -5.10
N GLU A 24 -20.02 -18.21 -5.07
CA GLU A 24 -20.02 -19.42 -5.91
C GLU A 24 -20.55 -20.65 -5.17
N GLY A 25 -21.12 -20.48 -3.98
CA GLY A 25 -21.65 -21.54 -3.12
C GLY A 25 -20.58 -22.26 -2.30
N ALA A 26 -19.44 -22.60 -2.90
CA ALA A 26 -18.28 -23.19 -2.20
C ALA A 26 -17.34 -22.15 -1.59
N GLY A 27 -17.55 -20.87 -1.89
CA GLY A 27 -16.73 -19.75 -1.47
C GLY A 27 -17.04 -18.52 -2.30
N TYR A 28 -16.22 -17.49 -2.15
CA TYR A 28 -16.36 -16.22 -2.83
C TYR A 28 -15.28 -16.01 -3.89
N ALA A 29 -15.65 -15.27 -4.93
CA ALA A 29 -14.76 -14.81 -5.98
C ALA A 29 -14.85 -13.29 -6.11
N ILE A 30 -13.74 -12.65 -6.45
CA ILE A 30 -13.70 -11.25 -6.84
C ILE A 30 -13.51 -11.21 -8.34
N ILE A 31 -14.35 -10.46 -9.04
CA ILE A 31 -14.29 -10.27 -10.49
C ILE A 31 -14.16 -8.79 -10.83
N ASN A 32 -13.55 -8.48 -11.97
CA ASN A 32 -13.72 -7.18 -12.60
C ASN A 32 -15.07 -7.17 -13.34
N ILE A 33 -15.90 -6.18 -13.04
CA ILE A 33 -17.27 -6.07 -13.56
C ILE A 33 -17.28 -5.81 -15.07
N GLN A 34 -16.33 -5.01 -15.56
CA GLN A 34 -16.24 -4.60 -16.96
C GLN A 34 -15.69 -5.73 -17.84
N THR A 35 -14.58 -6.34 -17.43
CA THR A 35 -13.92 -7.39 -18.23
C THR A 35 -14.46 -8.79 -17.97
N LYS A 36 -15.26 -8.94 -16.91
CA LYS A 36 -15.82 -10.20 -16.39
C LYS A 36 -14.74 -11.24 -16.03
N GLN A 37 -13.52 -10.77 -15.75
CA GLN A 37 -12.39 -11.62 -15.38
C GLN A 37 -12.34 -11.86 -13.87
N ILE A 38 -11.95 -13.08 -13.49
CA ILE A 38 -11.72 -13.46 -12.10
C ILE A 38 -10.37 -12.90 -11.63
N VAL A 39 -10.40 -12.08 -10.59
CA VAL A 39 -9.23 -11.48 -9.96
C VAL A 39 -8.76 -12.33 -8.78
N ALA A 40 -9.71 -12.88 -8.03
CA ALA A 40 -9.44 -13.81 -6.93
C ALA A 40 -10.61 -14.80 -6.79
N ARG A 41 -10.33 -16.02 -6.31
CA ARG A 41 -11.31 -17.11 -6.15
C ARG A 41 -10.98 -17.93 -4.92
N ASN A 42 -11.92 -18.78 -4.49
CA ASN A 42 -11.78 -19.67 -3.31
C ASN A 42 -11.54 -18.90 -2.00
N ILE A 43 -12.10 -17.69 -1.88
CA ILE A 43 -12.04 -16.94 -0.63
C ILE A 43 -13.15 -17.49 0.27
N SER A 44 -12.79 -18.01 1.43
CA SER A 44 -13.76 -18.66 2.34
C SER A 44 -14.61 -17.67 3.13
N SER A 45 -14.20 -16.42 3.22
CA SER A 45 -14.85 -15.39 4.04
C SER A 45 -15.14 -14.13 3.25
N PHE A 46 -16.39 -13.66 3.34
CA PHE A 46 -16.79 -12.37 2.77
C PHE A 46 -15.96 -11.19 3.31
N LEU A 47 -15.56 -11.24 4.59
CA LEU A 47 -14.71 -10.19 5.17
C LEU A 47 -13.34 -10.12 4.52
N ASP A 48 -12.79 -11.27 4.13
CA ASP A 48 -11.51 -11.31 3.41
C ASP A 48 -11.67 -10.82 1.97
N CYS A 49 -12.85 -11.00 1.36
CA CYS A 49 -13.18 -10.36 0.10
C CYS A 49 -13.21 -8.84 0.20
N ALA A 50 -13.84 -8.28 1.25
CA ALA A 50 -13.92 -6.84 1.45
C ALA A 50 -12.51 -6.21 1.62
N LYS A 51 -11.65 -6.83 2.44
CA LYS A 51 -10.25 -6.38 2.59
C LYS A 51 -9.47 -6.46 1.28
N THR A 52 -9.70 -7.53 0.50
CA THR A 52 -9.04 -7.73 -0.78
C THR A 52 -9.54 -6.71 -1.81
N LEU A 53 -10.84 -6.37 -1.82
CA LEU A 53 -11.41 -5.31 -2.63
C LEU A 53 -10.81 -3.94 -2.27
N GLU A 54 -10.77 -3.57 -1.00
CA GLU A 54 -10.15 -2.32 -0.55
C GLU A 54 -8.69 -2.22 -1.00
N TYR A 55 -7.94 -3.32 -0.91
CA TYR A 55 -6.56 -3.38 -1.38
C TYR A 55 -6.43 -3.24 -2.91
N ILE A 56 -7.31 -3.88 -3.68
CA ILE A 56 -7.29 -3.81 -5.16
C ILE A 56 -7.73 -2.42 -5.63
N VAL A 57 -8.83 -1.89 -5.10
CA VAL A 57 -9.33 -0.55 -5.46
C VAL A 57 -8.33 0.53 -5.05
N GLY A 58 -7.74 0.41 -3.86
CA GLY A 58 -6.64 1.30 -3.45
C GLY A 58 -5.40 1.18 -4.33
N LYS A 59 -5.24 0.08 -5.09
CA LYS A 59 -4.17 -0.09 -6.09
C LYS A 59 -4.52 0.48 -7.47
N ASP A 60 -5.79 0.44 -7.87
CA ASP A 60 -6.25 1.01 -9.15
C ASP A 60 -6.28 2.54 -9.13
N GLU A 61 -6.70 3.14 -8.01
CA GLU A 61 -6.55 4.59 -7.81
C GLU A 61 -5.07 5.02 -7.88
N TYR A 62 -4.15 4.11 -7.56
CA TYR A 62 -2.71 4.28 -7.73
C TYR A 62 -2.23 4.21 -9.20
N GLN A 63 -2.96 3.53 -10.09
CA GLN A 63 -2.58 3.39 -11.51
C GLN A 63 -3.17 4.48 -12.41
N ASP A 64 -4.40 4.96 -12.15
CA ASP A 64 -4.98 6.08 -12.90
C ASP A 64 -4.23 7.42 -12.65
N LEU A 65 -3.58 7.56 -11.50
CA LEU A 65 -2.67 8.69 -11.23
C LEU A 65 -1.38 8.68 -12.08
N ILE A 66 -1.02 7.54 -12.68
CA ILE A 66 0.21 7.40 -13.47
C ILE A 66 -0.04 7.75 -14.96
N GLN A 67 -1.28 7.66 -15.47
CA GLN A 67 -1.56 7.90 -16.89
C GLN A 67 -1.94 9.34 -17.26
N HIS A 68 -2.30 10.20 -16.30
CA HIS A 68 -2.69 11.59 -16.59
C HIS A 68 -1.60 12.66 -16.40
N SER A 69 -0.33 12.28 -16.21
CA SER A 69 0.78 13.24 -16.10
C SER A 69 1.62 13.31 -17.38
N THR A 70 0.98 13.62 -18.51
CA THR A 70 1.69 14.31 -19.60
C THR A 70 1.56 15.80 -19.40
N SER A 71 2.70 16.47 -19.34
CA SER A 71 2.92 17.92 -19.44
C SER A 71 3.11 18.68 -18.11
N ASN A 72 4.35 19.16 -18.00
CA ASN A 72 4.84 20.36 -17.32
C ASN A 72 5.10 20.34 -15.80
N GLU A 73 6.41 20.34 -15.51
CA GLU A 73 7.11 21.17 -14.51
C GLU A 73 6.43 21.32 -13.14
N ASN A 74 6.66 20.35 -12.25
CA ASN A 74 6.80 20.59 -10.81
C ASN A 74 7.47 19.39 -10.14
N PRO A 75 8.28 19.58 -9.08
CA PRO A 75 9.02 18.50 -8.44
C PRO A 75 8.06 17.42 -7.92
N PRO A 76 8.43 16.13 -8.01
CA PRO A 76 7.50 15.03 -7.77
C PRO A 76 6.92 15.11 -6.36
N GLN A 77 5.61 15.33 -6.27
CA GLN A 77 4.86 15.16 -5.03
C GLN A 77 4.85 13.67 -4.70
N ILE A 78 5.78 13.28 -3.83
CA ILE A 78 5.90 11.96 -3.25
C ILE A 78 4.58 11.64 -2.55
N GLN A 79 3.85 10.64 -3.07
CA GLN A 79 2.64 10.13 -2.43
C GLN A 79 2.98 9.65 -1.01
N LEU A 80 2.40 10.32 0.00
CA LEU A 80 2.62 10.02 1.41
C LEU A 80 2.10 8.63 1.76
N THR A 81 2.97 7.63 1.71
CA THR A 81 2.66 6.28 2.19
C THR A 81 2.51 6.36 3.72
N LYS A 82 1.28 6.28 4.25
CA LYS A 82 1.05 6.35 5.70
C LYS A 82 1.44 5.02 6.36
N PHE A 83 2.59 4.98 7.02
CA PHE A 83 3.15 3.73 7.60
C PHE A 83 2.57 3.35 8.98
N GLY A 84 1.48 3.98 9.43
CA GLY A 84 0.95 3.78 10.79
C GLY A 84 1.95 4.20 11.90
N VAL A 85 2.91 5.04 11.56
CA VAL A 85 3.91 5.60 12.49
C VAL A 85 3.43 6.93 13.07
N LYS A 86 4.07 7.39 14.15
CA LYS A 86 3.75 8.71 14.71
C LYS A 86 4.02 9.80 13.65
N PRO A 87 3.26 10.91 13.65
CA PRO A 87 3.38 11.96 12.63
C PRO A 87 4.79 12.56 12.48
N ASP A 88 5.53 12.66 13.58
CA ASP A 88 6.92 13.11 13.60
C ASP A 88 7.87 12.17 12.83
N VAL A 89 7.66 10.86 12.92
CA VAL A 89 8.43 9.87 12.13
C VAL A 89 7.99 9.88 10.68
N GLN A 90 6.70 9.99 10.42
CA GLN A 90 6.16 10.05 9.06
C GLN A 90 6.80 11.21 8.28
N ARG A 91 6.86 12.40 8.89
CA ARG A 91 7.50 13.58 8.32
C ARG A 91 8.99 13.37 8.00
N LEU A 92 9.73 12.74 8.92
CA LEU A 92 11.15 12.44 8.69
C LEU A 92 11.37 11.46 7.55
N ILE A 93 10.49 10.47 7.40
CA ILE A 93 10.56 9.50 6.29
C ILE A 93 10.28 10.19 4.96
N GLU A 94 9.29 11.08 4.92
CA GLU A 94 8.94 11.83 3.70
C GLU A 94 10.08 12.74 3.23
N ILE A 95 10.77 13.40 4.16
CA ILE A 95 11.88 14.30 3.82
C ILE A 95 13.11 13.53 3.35
N TYR A 96 13.49 12.47 4.07
CA TYR A 96 14.81 11.84 3.88
C TYR A 96 14.80 10.48 3.18
N ALA A 97 13.65 9.82 3.12
CA ALA A 97 13.51 8.53 2.44
C ALA A 97 12.12 8.38 1.80
N PRO A 98 11.80 9.20 0.79
CA PRO A 98 10.51 9.16 0.12
C PRO A 98 10.23 7.85 -0.61
N ALA A 99 11.27 7.10 -0.99
CA ALA A 99 11.17 5.77 -1.58
C ALA A 99 10.87 4.66 -0.57
N THR A 100 10.60 5.00 0.70
CA THR A 100 10.25 4.02 1.72
C THR A 100 8.91 3.38 1.37
N VAL A 101 8.85 2.06 1.41
CA VAL A 101 7.61 1.29 1.24
C VAL A 101 7.34 0.40 2.44
N ARG A 102 8.36 0.14 3.27
CA ARG A 102 8.25 -0.69 4.47
C ARG A 102 9.00 -0.06 5.64
N VAL A 103 8.33 0.01 6.79
CA VAL A 103 8.91 0.51 8.04
C VAL A 103 8.85 -0.56 9.12
N GLU A 104 10.00 -0.96 9.66
CA GLU A 104 10.09 -1.85 10.81
C GLU A 104 10.28 -1.03 12.09
N LYS A 105 9.32 -1.14 13.01
CA LYS A 105 9.40 -0.52 14.34
C LYS A 105 10.00 -1.49 15.36
N LYS A 106 11.06 -1.06 16.05
CA LYS A 106 11.60 -1.72 17.24
C LYS A 106 11.52 -0.79 18.43
N VAL A 107 10.98 -1.28 19.55
CA VAL A 107 10.85 -0.51 20.79
C VAL A 107 11.80 -1.09 21.83
N HIS A 108 12.62 -0.23 22.44
CA HIS A 108 13.46 -0.57 23.58
C HIS A 108 13.22 0.42 24.70
N TRP A 109 12.66 -0.05 25.83
CA TRP A 109 12.40 0.72 27.05
C TRP A 109 11.68 2.06 26.74
N ASN A 110 12.43 3.13 26.46
CA ASN A 110 11.89 4.48 26.18
C ASN A 110 12.28 5.04 24.80
N ARG A 111 12.85 4.21 23.91
CA ARG A 111 13.32 4.61 22.59
C ARG A 111 12.65 3.75 21.51
N SER A 112 12.11 4.42 20.51
CA SER A 112 11.60 3.75 19.30
C SER A 112 12.62 3.93 18.18
N ARG A 113 12.91 2.83 17.48
CA ARG A 113 13.73 2.82 16.26
C ARG A 113 12.86 2.37 15.11
N TYR A 114 12.84 3.14 14.04
CA TYR A 114 12.08 2.83 12.83
C TYR A 114 13.08 2.63 11.70
N LYS A 115 13.20 1.42 11.15
CA LYS A 115 14.04 1.16 9.98
C LYS A 115 13.19 1.24 8.73
N CYS A 116 13.68 1.94 7.71
CA CYS A 116 12.95 2.20 6.48
C CYS A 116 13.61 1.46 5.33
N TYR A 117 12.81 0.83 4.49
CA TYR A 117 13.26 0.02 3.37
C TYR A 117 12.52 0.40 2.08
N ASP A 118 13.21 0.24 0.95
CA ASP A 118 12.63 0.40 -0.39
C ASP A 118 11.84 -0.85 -0.82
N VAL A 119 11.25 -0.77 -2.02
CA VAL A 119 10.52 -1.87 -2.68
C VAL A 119 11.34 -3.13 -2.90
N SER A 120 12.67 -3.00 -2.99
CA SER A 120 13.61 -4.11 -3.20
C SER A 120 14.09 -4.70 -1.86
N GLY A 121 13.66 -4.14 -0.73
CA GLY A 121 14.10 -4.53 0.60
C GLY A 121 15.43 -3.92 1.04
N ASN A 122 16.00 -2.98 0.29
CA ASN A 122 17.23 -2.30 0.69
C ASN A 122 16.95 -1.32 1.82
N PHE A 123 17.86 -1.30 2.80
CA PHE A 123 17.79 -0.37 3.92
C PHE A 123 18.06 1.07 3.47
N LEU A 124 17.11 2.00 3.57
CA LEU A 124 17.29 3.40 3.18
C LEU A 124 17.87 4.24 4.33
N GLY A 125 17.49 3.92 5.56
CA GLY A 125 17.91 4.63 6.76
C GLY A 125 16.97 4.35 7.91
N ARG A 126 17.12 5.09 9.01
CA ARG A 126 16.33 4.85 10.22
C ARG A 126 16.01 6.13 10.97
N VAL A 127 14.81 6.18 11.53
CA VAL A 127 14.44 7.21 12.52
C VAL A 127 14.75 6.69 13.93
N LYS A 128 15.41 7.53 14.72
CA LYS A 128 15.75 7.29 16.12
C LYS A 128 15.34 8.50 16.98
N GLY A 129 15.39 8.31 18.29
CA GLY A 129 15.19 9.38 19.27
C GLY A 129 13.91 9.23 20.08
N LYS A 130 13.77 10.12 21.06
CA LYS A 130 12.55 10.24 21.89
C LYS A 130 11.55 11.15 21.18
N GLN A 131 10.29 11.12 21.59
CA GLN A 131 9.30 12.06 21.07
C GLN A 131 9.76 13.50 21.33
N GLY A 132 9.75 14.34 20.30
CA GLY A 132 10.25 15.73 20.35
C GLY A 132 11.76 15.90 20.09
N ASP A 133 12.52 14.81 19.98
CA ASP A 133 13.97 14.82 19.66
C ASP A 133 14.26 13.63 18.73
N ARG A 134 13.42 13.50 17.70
CA ARG A 134 13.57 12.48 16.67
C ARG A 134 14.44 13.01 15.55
N TYR A 135 15.29 12.15 15.03
CA TYR A 135 16.15 12.45 13.91
C TYR A 135 16.18 11.26 12.94
N TRP A 136 16.34 11.58 11.67
CA TRP A 136 16.70 10.65 10.63
C TRP A 136 18.20 10.35 10.68
N GLU A 137 18.58 9.09 10.55
CA GLU A 137 19.94 8.62 10.40
C GLU A 137 20.09 7.95 9.04
N ASP A 138 20.90 8.54 8.16
CA ASP A 138 21.16 8.02 6.82
C ASP A 138 22.11 6.80 6.84
N ARG A 139 22.40 6.24 5.66
CA ARG A 139 23.32 5.09 5.51
C ARG A 139 24.75 5.42 5.95
N SER A 140 25.15 6.69 5.87
CA SER A 140 26.47 7.20 6.26
C SER A 140 26.56 7.50 7.75
N GLY A 141 25.45 7.41 8.50
CA GLY A 141 25.38 7.68 9.92
C GLY A 141 25.18 9.16 10.26
N ASN A 142 24.94 10.03 9.27
CA ASN A 142 24.66 11.44 9.55
C ASN A 142 23.25 11.58 10.11
N LYS A 143 23.12 12.50 11.06
CA LYS A 143 21.86 12.77 11.76
C LYS A 143 21.21 14.02 11.20
N HIS A 144 19.93 13.92 10.89
CA HIS A 144 19.13 15.01 10.36
C HIS A 144 17.89 15.18 11.22
N TYR A 145 17.70 16.37 11.80
CA TYR A 145 16.65 16.68 12.78
C TYR A 145 15.42 17.30 12.12
#